data_AF-A0A965NK52-F1
#
_entry.id   AF-A0A965NK52-F1
#
_cell.length_a   1.000
_cell.length_b   1.000
_cell.length_c   1.000
_cell.angle_alpha   90.00
_cell.angle_beta   90.00
_cell.angle_gamma   90.00
#
_symmetry.space_group_name_H-M   'P 1'
#
loop_
_entity.id
_entity.type
_entity.pdbx_description
1 polymer ?
#
loop_
_entity_poly.entity_id
_entity_poly.type
_entity_poly.pdbx_seq_one_letter_code
_entity_poly.pdbx_strand_id
1 'polypeptide(L)'
;MAHIDVVDIKVLVSDWENHRLLDSGDGLKLEEIGGVRMVRSEPKAWWKKSLPPSEWSKAVAVHEEGGREGRWKLNAHCPRDWETHLGKLKLQLRFMDNS
;
A
#
# COMPACT_ATOMS: atom_id res chain seq x y z
N MET A 1 -12.33 29.71 30.15
CA MET A 1 -11.25 29.70 29.13
C MET A 1 -10.97 28.24 28.82
N ALA A 2 -11.24 27.79 27.59
CA ALA A 2 -10.89 26.43 27.18
C ALA A 2 -9.38 26.38 26.94
N HIS A 3 -8.70 25.45 27.62
CA HIS A 3 -7.30 25.13 27.36
C HIS A 3 -7.27 24.44 25.98
N ILE A 4 -6.73 25.12 24.96
CA ILE A 4 -6.43 24.48 23.69
C ILE A 4 -5.07 23.85 23.90
N ASP A 5 -5.07 22.55 24.20
CA ASP A 5 -3.84 21.77 24.19
C ASP A 5 -3.31 21.79 22.76
N VAL A 6 -2.10 22.33 22.59
CA VAL A 6 -1.43 22.36 21.30
C VAL A 6 -1.10 20.90 20.95
N VAL A 7 -1.84 20.34 20.00
CA VAL A 7 -1.58 18.99 19.50
C VAL A 7 -0.33 19.04 18.63
N ASP A 8 0.74 18.39 19.09
CA ASP A 8 1.94 18.17 18.29
C ASP A 8 1.69 17.05 17.28
N ILE A 9 1.36 17.43 16.04
CA ILE A 9 1.16 16.48 14.94
C ILE A 9 2.50 16.20 14.27
N LYS A 10 3.05 15.01 14.52
CA LYS A 10 4.25 14.53 13.83
C LYS A 10 3.87 13.71 12.60
N VAL A 11 4.22 14.20 11.42
CA VAL A 11 4.13 13.43 10.17
C VAL A 11 5.33 12.49 10.10
N LEU A 12 5.07 11.19 9.92
CA LEU A 12 6.10 10.18 9.70
C LEU A 12 6.13 9.81 8.23
N VAL A 13 7.31 9.83 7.64
CA VAL A 13 7.57 9.39 6.27
C VAL A 13 8.66 8.32 6.31
N SER A 14 8.54 7.33 5.43
CA SER A 14 9.56 6.29 5.29
C SER A 14 10.74 6.83 4.49
N ASP A 15 11.97 6.50 4.90
CA ASP A 15 13.19 6.75 4.10
C ASP A 15 13.37 5.72 2.98
N TRP A 16 12.41 4.82 2.78
CA TRP A 16 12.47 3.81 1.74
C TRP A 16 12.06 4.39 0.38
N GLU A 17 13.05 4.85 -0.40
CA GLU A 17 12.87 5.47 -1.73
C GLU A 17 12.05 4.62 -2.71
N ASN A 18 12.15 3.30 -2.61
CA ASN A 18 11.44 2.37 -3.49
C ASN A 18 10.02 2.02 -3.01
N HIS A 19 9.55 2.58 -1.89
CA HIS A 19 8.17 2.45 -1.42
C HIS A 19 7.44 3.79 -1.59
N ARG A 20 6.27 3.75 -2.22
CA ARG A 20 5.42 4.92 -2.41
C ARG A 20 3.98 4.59 -2.02
N LEU A 21 3.42 5.35 -1.10
CA LEU A 21 1.97 5.41 -0.90
C LEU A 21 1.40 6.39 -1.93
N LEU A 22 0.71 5.87 -2.94
CA LEU A 22 0.20 6.67 -4.05
C LEU A 22 -1.15 7.31 -3.72
N ASP A 23 -2.03 6.57 -3.05
CA ASP A 23 -3.35 7.04 -2.61
C ASP A 23 -3.88 6.16 -1.47
N SER A 24 -4.88 6.66 -0.76
CA SER A 24 -5.61 5.91 0.25
C SER A 24 -7.04 6.41 0.36
N GLY A 25 -7.95 5.52 0.77
CA GLY A 25 -9.34 5.86 1.00
C GLY A 25 -10.27 4.67 0.82
N ASP A 26 -11.49 4.83 1.31
CA ASP A 26 -12.54 3.81 1.39
C ASP A 26 -12.03 2.48 1.98
N GLY A 27 -11.20 2.55 3.01
CA GLY A 27 -10.65 1.37 3.68
C GLY A 27 -9.50 0.68 2.93
N LEU A 28 -8.91 1.32 1.92
CA LEU A 28 -7.84 0.76 1.09
C LEU A 28 -6.64 1.70 0.97
N LYS A 29 -5.49 1.14 0.60
CA LYS A 29 -4.31 1.89 0.15
C LYS A 29 -3.76 1.35 -1.16
N LEU A 30 -3.33 2.27 -2.02
CA LEU A 30 -2.63 2.01 -3.26
C LEU A 30 -1.14 2.28 -3.04
N GLU A 31 -0.34 1.24 -3.15
CA GLU A 31 1.11 1.31 -2.92
C GLU A 31 1.88 0.89 -4.17
N GLU A 32 3.10 1.40 -4.28
CA GLU A 32 4.08 0.93 -5.25
C GLU A 32 5.39 0.59 -4.54
N ILE A 33 5.88 -0.64 -4.76
CA ILE A 33 7.15 -1.11 -4.19
C ILE A 33 8.04 -1.62 -5.30
N GLY A 34 9.18 -0.97 -5.54
CA GLY A 34 10.11 -1.36 -6.61
C GLY A 34 9.45 -1.38 -7.99
N GLY A 35 8.52 -0.46 -8.27
CA GLY A 35 7.78 -0.38 -9.54
C GLY A 35 6.53 -1.25 -9.62
N VAL A 36 6.26 -2.12 -8.64
CA VAL A 36 5.08 -2.98 -8.62
C VAL A 36 3.96 -2.31 -7.83
N ARG A 37 2.81 -2.06 -8.48
CA ARG A 37 1.64 -1.44 -7.85
C ARG A 37 0.68 -2.48 -7.27
N MET A 38 0.22 -2.26 -6.05
CA MET A 38 -0.69 -3.17 -5.34
C MET A 38 -1.73 -2.41 -4.51
N VAL A 39 -2.89 -3.02 -4.33
CA VAL A 39 -3.94 -2.54 -3.42
C VAL A 39 -4.00 -3.45 -2.20
N ARG A 40 -4.00 -2.85 -1.00
CA ARG A 40 -4.17 -3.56 0.27
C ARG A 40 -5.26 -2.94 1.12
N SER A 41 -5.80 -3.72 2.04
CA SER A 41 -6.66 -3.22 3.11
C SER A 41 -5.92 -2.20 3.98
N GLU A 42 -6.61 -1.12 4.27
CA GLU A 42 -6.24 -0.13 5.27
C GLU A 42 -7.53 0.35 5.97
N PRO A 43 -8.06 -0.40 6.95
CA PRO A 43 -9.36 -0.13 7.55
C PRO A 43 -9.51 1.27 8.17
N LYS A 44 -8.39 1.93 8.46
CA LYS A 44 -8.34 3.28 9.01
C LYS A 44 -8.29 4.39 7.95
N ALA A 45 -8.22 4.06 6.66
CA ALA A 45 -8.36 5.01 5.56
C ALA A 45 -9.83 5.28 5.22
N TRP A 46 -10.59 5.74 6.23
CA TRP A 46 -11.99 6.13 6.20
C TRP A 46 -12.36 7.33 5.29
N TRP A 47 -11.38 8.10 4.81
CA TRP A 47 -11.61 9.17 3.85
C TRP A 47 -11.83 8.64 2.42
N LYS A 48 -12.27 9.49 1.50
CA LYS A 48 -12.42 9.10 0.09
C LYS A 48 -11.07 9.03 -0.61
N LYS A 49 -10.95 8.11 -1.58
CA LYS A 49 -9.82 8.06 -2.51
C LYS A 49 -9.69 9.40 -3.24
N SER A 50 -8.45 9.87 -3.39
CA SER A 50 -8.17 11.14 -4.08
C SER A 50 -7.91 10.96 -5.58
N LEU A 51 -7.34 9.81 -5.97
CA LEU A 51 -7.05 9.49 -7.36
C LEU A 51 -8.27 8.88 -8.07
N PRO A 52 -8.38 9.07 -9.41
CA PRO A 52 -9.46 8.46 -10.17
C PRO A 52 -9.34 6.93 -10.19
N PRO A 53 -10.46 6.20 -10.40
CA PRO A 53 -10.45 4.73 -10.46
C PRO A 53 -9.43 4.15 -11.45
N SER A 54 -9.13 4.87 -12.54
CA SER A 54 -8.14 4.46 -13.54
C SER A 54 -6.72 4.31 -12.99
N GLU A 55 -6.34 5.07 -11.96
CA GLU A 55 -5.03 4.89 -11.31
C GLU A 55 -5.01 3.64 -10.44
N TRP A 56 -6.11 3.35 -9.75
CA TRP A 56 -6.26 2.15 -8.92
C TRP A 56 -6.28 0.88 -9.76
N SER A 57 -6.89 0.91 -10.96
CA SER A 57 -6.90 -0.21 -11.91
C SER A 57 -5.53 -0.58 -12.47
N LYS A 58 -4.48 0.24 -12.27
CA LYS A 58 -3.10 -0.08 -12.68
C LYS A 58 -2.40 -1.04 -11.71
N ALA A 59 -2.99 -1.32 -10.56
CA ALA A 59 -2.43 -2.31 -9.63
C ALA A 59 -2.41 -3.70 -10.27
N VAL A 60 -1.30 -4.42 -10.11
CA VAL A 60 -1.15 -5.80 -10.60
C VAL A 60 -1.61 -6.84 -9.60
N ALA A 61 -1.80 -6.42 -8.35
CA ALA A 61 -2.23 -7.25 -7.25
C ALA A 61 -3.22 -6.51 -6.35
N VAL A 62 -4.32 -7.17 -5.98
CA VAL A 62 -5.30 -6.66 -5.01
C VAL A 62 -5.43 -7.70 -3.90
N HIS A 63 -5.16 -7.29 -2.66
CA HIS A 63 -5.38 -8.14 -1.50
C HIS A 63 -6.86 -8.07 -1.09
N GLU A 64 -7.56 -9.19 -1.17
CA GLU A 64 -8.93 -9.31 -0.73
C GLU A 64 -9.02 -9.89 0.67
N GLU A 65 -9.84 -9.28 1.51
CA GLU A 65 -10.26 -9.89 2.78
C GLU A 65 -11.19 -11.07 2.48
N GLY A 66 -10.75 -12.28 2.83
CA GLY A 66 -11.42 -13.53 2.48
C GLY A 66 -11.42 -14.54 3.62
N GLY A 67 -12.20 -14.30 4.68
CA GLY A 67 -12.33 -15.26 5.78
C GLY A 67 -11.10 -15.26 6.72
N ARG A 68 -10.59 -16.45 7.09
CA ARG A 68 -9.48 -16.58 8.07
C ARG A 68 -8.12 -16.15 7.52
N GLU A 69 -7.94 -16.11 6.21
CA GLU A 69 -6.67 -15.79 5.55
C GLU A 69 -6.98 -14.88 4.35
N GLY A 70 -6.28 -13.75 4.24
CA GLY A 70 -6.41 -12.87 3.07
C GLY A 70 -5.85 -13.54 1.81
N ARG A 71 -6.34 -13.15 0.63
CA ARG A 71 -5.83 -13.70 -0.64
C ARG A 71 -5.45 -12.61 -1.63
N TRP A 72 -4.46 -12.90 -2.45
CA TRP A 72 -4.10 -12.03 -3.57
C TRP A 72 -4.90 -12.37 -4.82
N LYS A 73 -5.54 -11.35 -5.41
CA LYS A 73 -5.98 -11.39 -6.81
C LYS A 73 -4.91 -10.74 -7.67
N LEU A 74 -4.21 -11.57 -8.45
CA LEU A 74 -3.15 -11.15 -9.36
C LEU A 74 -3.70 -11.01 -10.79
N ASN A 75 -3.23 -10.01 -11.52
CA ASN A 75 -3.51 -9.90 -12.96
C ASN A 75 -2.37 -10.52 -13.80
N ALA A 76 -2.57 -10.61 -15.12
CA ALA A 76 -1.62 -11.23 -16.05
C ALA A 76 -0.25 -10.52 -16.14
N HIS A 77 -0.15 -9.27 -15.70
CA HIS A 77 1.10 -8.48 -15.71
C HIS A 77 1.85 -8.57 -14.37
N CYS A 78 1.33 -9.31 -13.39
CA CYS A 78 1.99 -9.46 -12.11
C CYS A 78 3.29 -10.27 -12.26
N PRO A 79 4.45 -9.73 -11.83
CA PRO A 79 5.69 -10.49 -11.82
C PRO A 79 5.61 -11.63 -10.79
N ARG A 80 6.32 -12.73 -11.06
CA ARG A 80 6.45 -13.85 -10.11
C ARG A 80 7.22 -13.46 -8.85
N ASP A 81 8.25 -12.64 -9.04
CA ASP A 81 9.07 -12.02 -8.01
C ASP A 81 9.73 -10.78 -8.61
N TRP A 82 10.10 -9.82 -7.76
CA TRP A 82 10.80 -8.61 -8.18
C TRP A 82 11.82 -8.16 -7.14
N GLU A 83 12.80 -7.42 -7.60
CA GLU A 83 13.88 -6.92 -6.76
C GLU A 83 13.63 -5.46 -6.37
N THR A 84 14.06 -5.09 -5.17
CA THR A 84 14.11 -3.70 -4.72
C THR A 84 15.26 -3.48 -3.73
N HIS A 85 15.48 -2.22 -3.34
CA HIS A 85 16.53 -1.85 -2.41
C HIS A 85 15.98 -1.08 -1.21
N LEU A 86 16.50 -1.37 -0.03
CA LEU A 86 16.34 -0.58 1.19
C LEU A 86 17.72 -0.20 1.72
N GLY A 87 18.15 1.03 1.45
CA GLY A 87 19.53 1.44 1.68
C GLY A 87 20.50 0.53 0.93
N LYS A 88 21.40 -0.13 1.66
CA LYS A 88 22.39 -1.07 1.09
C LYS A 88 21.86 -2.50 0.92
N LEU A 89 20.64 -2.79 1.39
CA LEU A 89 20.04 -4.12 1.30
C LEU A 89 19.33 -4.28 -0.03
N LYS A 90 19.60 -5.40 -0.70
CA LYS A 90 18.86 -5.88 -1.87
C LYS A 90 17.83 -6.92 -1.40
N LEU A 91 16.57 -6.71 -1.77
CA LEU A 91 15.44 -7.52 -1.34
C LEU A 91 14.77 -8.19 -2.54
N GLN A 92 14.46 -9.48 -2.43
CA GLN A 92 13.60 -10.18 -3.38
C GLN A 92 12.19 -10.25 -2.79
N LEU A 93 11.21 -9.70 -3.50
CA LEU A 93 9.82 -9.63 -3.09
C LEU A 93 8.96 -10.55 -3.96
N ARG A 94 7.89 -11.08 -3.35
CA ARG A 94 6.88 -11.93 -3.99
C ARG A 94 5.58 -11.83 -3.20
N PHE A 95 4.44 -11.94 -3.88
CA PHE A 95 3.14 -12.15 -3.24
C PHE A 95 3.04 -13.58 -2.70
N MET A 96 2.69 -13.70 -1.42
CA MET A 96 2.53 -14.97 -0.71
C MET A 96 1.07 -15.10 -0.27
N ASP A 97 0.54 -16.32 -0.35
CA ASP A 97 -0.87 -16.61 0.00
C ASP A 97 -1.10 -16.80 1.52
N ASN A 98 -0.09 -16.54 2.36
CA ASN A 98 -0.19 -16.69 3.81
C ASN A 98 -0.06 -15.32 4.50
N SER A 99 -1.13 -14.85 5.14
CA SER A 99 -1.13 -13.77 6.14
C SER A 99 -1.95 -14.19 7.34
#